data_AF-A0A7W1GWD1-F1
#
_entry.id   AF-A0A7W1GWD1-F1
#
_cell.length_a   1.000
_cell.length_b   1.000
_cell.length_c   1.000
_cell.angle_alpha   90.00
_cell.angle_beta   90.00
_cell.angle_gamma   90.00
#
_symmetry.space_group_name_H-M   'P 1'
#
loop_
_entity.id
_entity.type
_entity.pdbx_description
1 polymer ?
#
loop_
_entity_poly.entity_id
_entity_poly.type
_entity_poly.pdbx_seq_one_letter_code
_entity_poly.pdbx_strand_id
1 'polypeptide(L)'
;MNNIIISDLDCGRLHLGYGEANSMCKRLGKSMDVYQNFITKFFTKLFGYAVDIEVEGRTYCVSHISLAQHLESVGLDQSVIKDVNRLGYETIINQNAAKVKTLNDNFGENFSSAKRMDLFTKMIGELCVNNTQAVKRLIRQGAYVDREFFTTFTLNSTAQIIWTNRSALEQELTNFKQTTHFYSYTPLSKAVRTGNQSMANFLVNAKNGDVSADKWKKMEFVSKYSFDLHKNIWNTNLVNIHYVRLNLVDNKYELDDEFVE
;
A
#
# COMPACT_ATOMS: atom_id res chain seq x y z
N MET A 1 10.79 -7.61 16.01
CA MET A 1 11.73 -6.90 15.14
C MET A 1 12.00 -5.56 15.79
N ASN A 2 13.25 -5.18 16.04
CA ASN A 2 13.56 -3.82 16.48
C ASN A 2 13.24 -2.89 15.31
N ASN A 3 12.15 -2.14 15.41
CA ASN A 3 11.80 -1.16 14.41
C ASN A 3 12.81 -0.02 14.53
N ILE A 4 13.70 0.12 13.54
CA ILE A 4 14.63 1.25 13.48
C ILE A 4 13.79 2.50 13.23
N ILE A 5 13.86 3.45 14.17
CA ILE A 5 13.23 4.75 14.00
C ILE A 5 14.19 5.60 13.17
N ILE A 6 13.68 6.19 12.10
CA ILE A 6 14.45 7.07 11.22
C ILE A 6 13.97 8.50 11.38
N SER A 7 14.93 9.42 11.35
CA SER A 7 14.74 10.85 11.37
C SER A 7 14.97 11.47 9.99
N ASP A 8 14.07 12.37 9.59
CA ASP A 8 14.22 13.20 8.39
C ASP A 8 13.96 14.67 8.75
N LEU A 9 14.75 15.58 8.21
CA LEU A 9 14.77 16.99 8.56
C LEU A 9 14.41 17.80 7.32
N ASP A 10 13.23 18.41 7.31
CA ASP A 10 12.75 19.21 6.18
C ASP A 10 12.24 20.57 6.67
N CYS A 11 12.74 21.66 6.07
CA CYS A 11 12.39 23.04 6.41
C CYS A 11 12.35 23.36 7.93
N GLY A 12 13.30 22.83 8.71
CA GLY A 12 13.36 23.06 10.16
C GLY A 12 12.36 22.20 10.98
N ARG A 13 11.75 21.20 10.35
CA ARG A 13 10.86 20.24 10.99
C ARG A 13 11.48 18.84 11.00
N LEU A 14 11.42 18.19 12.15
CA LEU A 14 11.80 16.81 12.34
C LEU A 14 10.61 15.91 12.07
N HIS A 15 10.77 15.04 11.09
CA HIS A 15 9.88 13.93 10.81
C HIS A 15 10.49 12.68 11.41
N LEU A 16 9.69 11.91 12.14
CA LEU A 16 10.09 10.61 12.66
C LEU A 16 9.25 9.53 12.00
N GLY A 17 9.82 8.33 11.89
CA GLY A 17 9.14 7.25 11.21
C GLY A 17 9.85 5.92 11.31
N TYR A 18 9.29 4.91 10.68
CA TYR A 18 9.95 3.62 10.45
C TYR A 18 10.45 3.54 9.02
N GLY A 19 11.62 2.96 8.81
CA GLY A 19 12.18 2.82 7.47
C GLY A 19 13.41 1.94 7.39
N GLU A 20 14.05 1.94 6.23
CA GLU A 20 15.37 1.33 6.00
C GLU A 20 16.44 2.43 5.99
N ALA A 21 17.70 2.08 6.28
CA ALA A 21 18.85 2.94 6.65
C ALA A 21 19.00 4.35 6.02
N ASN A 22 18.33 4.68 4.92
CA ASN A 22 18.37 5.98 4.25
C ASN A 22 16.99 6.53 3.81
N SER A 23 15.87 5.94 4.22
CA SER A 23 14.54 6.37 3.76
C SER A 23 13.41 6.01 4.71
N MET A 24 12.61 7.01 5.09
CA MET A 24 11.42 6.86 5.91
C MET A 24 10.27 6.25 5.10
N CYS A 25 9.84 5.05 5.47
CA CYS A 25 8.73 4.35 4.82
C CYS A 25 7.37 4.61 5.48
N LYS A 26 7.35 4.93 6.77
CA LYS A 26 6.13 5.22 7.55
C LYS A 26 6.37 6.40 8.46
N ARG A 27 5.50 7.42 8.44
CA ARG A 27 5.58 8.52 9.41
C ARG A 27 4.95 8.13 10.74
N LEU A 28 5.68 8.43 11.80
CA LEU A 28 5.20 8.46 13.17
C LEU A 28 4.70 9.87 13.43
N GLY A 29 3.39 10.00 13.67
CA GLY A 29 2.85 11.25 14.17
C GLY A 29 3.03 12.46 13.26
N LYS A 30 2.80 13.64 13.85
CA LYS A 30 3.06 14.94 13.24
C LYS A 30 4.55 15.26 13.24
N SER A 31 4.99 16.20 12.42
CA SER A 31 6.35 16.73 12.48
C SER A 31 6.57 17.60 13.73
N MET A 32 7.79 17.63 14.24
CA MET A 32 8.20 18.48 15.35
C MET A 32 9.04 19.65 14.86
N ASP A 33 8.95 20.81 15.50
CA ASP A 33 9.76 21.96 15.12
C ASP A 33 11.14 21.87 15.78
N VAL A 34 12.20 22.05 14.98
CA VAL A 34 13.60 21.90 15.41
C VAL A 34 14.28 23.26 15.45
N TYR A 35 14.89 23.56 16.58
CA TYR A 35 15.76 24.72 16.70
C TYR A 35 17.16 24.33 16.23
N GLN A 36 17.60 24.86 15.09
CA GLN A 36 18.92 24.54 14.52
C GLN A 36 20.02 25.49 14.98
N ASN A 37 19.72 26.79 15.07
CA ASN A 37 20.68 27.84 15.43
C ASN A 37 21.03 27.81 16.94
N PHE A 38 22.32 28.02 17.26
CA PHE A 38 22.82 28.04 18.64
C PHE A 38 22.07 29.03 19.55
N ILE A 39 21.86 30.26 19.10
CA ILE A 39 21.19 31.32 19.89
C ILE A 39 19.78 30.87 20.23
N THR A 40 19.04 30.37 19.23
CA THR A 40 17.68 29.88 19.43
C THR A 40 17.65 28.69 20.38
N LYS A 41 18.57 27.72 20.22
CA LYS A 41 18.70 26.58 21.15
C LYS A 41 18.97 27.03 22.58
N PHE A 42 19.88 27.99 22.77
CA PHE A 42 20.25 28.50 24.08
C PHE A 42 19.05 29.11 24.81
N PHE A 43 18.36 30.08 24.18
CA PHE A 43 17.22 30.75 24.80
C PHE A 43 16.02 29.82 24.99
N THR A 44 15.71 28.98 24.01
CA THR A 44 14.57 28.05 24.13
C THR A 44 14.78 27.03 25.24
N LYS A 45 16.01 26.55 25.46
CA LYS A 45 16.34 25.71 26.62
C LYS A 45 16.31 26.48 27.93
N LEU A 46 16.88 27.68 27.98
CA LEU A 46 16.91 28.52 29.18
C LEU A 46 15.49 28.80 29.71
N PHE A 47 14.54 29.03 28.80
CA PHE A 47 13.15 29.29 29.15
C PHE A 47 12.26 28.03 29.20
N GLY A 48 12.83 26.83 29.01
CA GLY A 48 12.07 25.57 29.08
C GLY A 48 11.10 25.32 27.92
N TYR A 49 11.26 26.02 26.79
CA TYR A 49 10.44 25.84 25.59
C TYR A 49 10.93 24.70 24.69
N ALA A 50 12.16 24.21 24.89
CA ALA A 50 12.75 23.16 24.10
C ALA A 50 13.30 22.01 24.96
N VAL A 51 13.35 20.83 24.36
CA VAL A 51 13.92 19.62 24.95
C VAL A 51 14.81 18.92 23.92
N ASP A 52 15.87 18.29 24.39
CA ASP A 52 16.70 17.44 23.55
C ASP A 52 16.08 16.04 23.45
N ILE A 53 16.01 15.52 22.24
CA ILE A 53 15.66 14.12 22.00
C ILE A 53 16.77 13.45 21.19
N GLU A 54 17.09 12.22 21.55
CA GLU A 54 18.04 11.39 20.81
C GLU A 54 17.29 10.42 19.90
N VAL A 55 17.65 10.43 18.62
CA VAL A 55 17.12 9.54 17.58
C VAL A 55 18.27 9.17 16.66
N GLU A 56 18.50 7.87 16.41
CA GLU A 56 19.60 7.37 15.57
C GLU A 56 21.00 7.88 16.00
N GLY A 57 21.22 8.04 17.30
CA GLY A 57 22.47 8.60 17.84
C GLY A 57 22.70 10.08 17.51
N ARG A 58 21.67 10.79 17.04
CA ARG A 58 21.69 12.24 16.80
C ARG A 58 20.77 12.94 17.81
N THR A 59 21.27 14.04 18.37
CA THR A 59 20.49 14.87 19.30
C THR A 59 19.81 16.01 18.55
N TYR A 60 18.48 16.09 18.68
CA TYR A 60 17.66 17.16 18.12
C TYR A 60 17.07 18.01 19.25
N CYS A 61 17.22 19.34 19.14
CA CYS A 61 16.58 20.29 20.05
C CYS A 61 15.19 20.64 19.48
N VAL A 62 14.14 20.09 20.07
CA VAL A 62 12.75 20.22 19.57
C VAL A 62 11.89 21.09 20.49
N SER A 63 10.90 21.76 19.91
CA SER A 63 9.88 22.50 20.67
C SER A 63 9.06 21.56 21.54
N HIS A 64 8.92 21.88 22.83
CA HIS A 64 8.13 21.11 23.79
C HIS A 64 6.67 20.98 23.34
N ILE A 65 6.10 22.04 22.76
CA ILE A 65 4.73 22.04 22.25
C ILE A 65 4.61 21.07 21.07
N SER A 66 5.55 21.14 20.12
CA SER A 66 5.52 20.29 18.93
C SER A 66 5.76 18.81 19.28
N LEU A 67 6.60 18.53 20.28
CA LEU A 67 6.82 17.18 20.80
C LEU A 67 5.56 16.65 21.49
N ALA A 68 4.89 17.46 22.31
CA ALA A 68 3.64 17.06 22.96
C ALA A 68 2.56 16.70 21.93
N GLN A 69 2.39 17.54 20.90
CA GLN A 69 1.45 17.28 19.80
C GLN A 69 1.85 16.03 18.99
N HIS A 70 3.14 15.79 18.80
CA HIS A 70 3.65 14.59 18.16
C HIS A 70 3.32 13.34 18.98
N LEU A 71 3.65 13.32 20.27
CA LEU A 71 3.37 12.20 21.18
C LEU A 71 1.88 11.87 21.24
N GLU A 72 1.03 12.89 21.35
CA GLU A 72 -0.42 12.72 21.31
C GLU A 72 -0.88 12.14 19.97
N SER A 73 -0.31 12.60 18.85
CA SER A 73 -0.64 12.07 17.52
C SER A 73 -0.20 10.62 17.31
N VAL A 74 0.84 10.16 18.01
CA VAL A 74 1.23 8.74 18.05
C VAL A 74 0.52 7.96 19.16
N GLY A 75 -0.43 8.56 19.89
CA GLY A 75 -1.23 7.86 20.91
C GLY A 75 -0.58 7.73 22.29
N LEU A 76 0.43 8.57 22.59
CA LEU A 76 1.10 8.64 23.88
C LEU A 76 0.70 9.90 24.65
N ASP A 77 0.63 9.78 25.98
CA ASP A 77 0.34 10.91 26.87
C ASP A 77 1.53 11.89 26.91
N GLN A 78 1.23 13.18 27.08
CA GLN A 78 2.22 14.23 27.30
C GLN A 78 3.04 13.99 28.58
N SER A 79 2.51 13.24 29.55
CA SER A 79 3.26 12.85 30.76
C SER A 79 4.57 12.10 30.44
N VAL A 80 4.66 11.48 29.26
CA VAL A 80 5.79 10.66 28.80
C VAL A 80 6.99 11.52 28.34
N ILE A 81 6.83 12.84 28.15
CA ILE A 81 7.92 13.74 27.71
C ILE A 81 9.13 13.66 28.65
N LYS A 82 8.90 13.57 29.96
CA LYS A 82 9.97 13.44 30.96
C LYS A 82 10.75 12.13 30.77
N ASP A 83 10.05 11.06 30.42
CA ASP A 83 10.65 9.75 30.19
C ASP A 83 11.39 9.69 28.84
N VAL A 84 10.93 10.42 27.81
CA VAL A 84 11.66 10.55 26.53
C VAL A 84 13.05 11.16 26.74
N ASN A 85 13.16 12.20 27.58
CA ASN A 85 14.45 12.82 27.89
C ASN A 85 15.36 11.89 28.71
N ARG A 86 14.78 11.08 29.61
CA ARG A 86 15.54 10.18 30.48
C ARG A 86 15.98 8.87 29.80
N LEU A 87 15.11 8.28 29.00
CA LEU A 87 15.26 6.91 28.46
C LEU A 87 15.57 6.90 26.96
N GLY A 88 15.42 8.02 26.27
CA GLY A 88 15.55 8.14 24.83
C GLY A 88 14.22 7.86 24.10
N TYR A 89 14.03 8.55 22.97
CA TYR A 89 12.79 8.48 22.20
C TYR A 89 12.52 7.07 21.68
N GLU A 90 13.54 6.40 21.15
CA GLU A 90 13.43 5.02 20.63
C GLU A 90 12.97 4.03 21.69
N THR A 91 13.53 4.12 22.90
CA THR A 91 13.19 3.25 24.02
C THR A 91 11.71 3.39 24.39
N ILE A 92 11.20 4.61 24.45
CA ILE A 92 9.80 4.90 24.80
C ILE A 92 8.84 4.37 23.74
N ILE A 93 9.14 4.60 22.47
CA ILE A 93 8.31 4.08 21.37
C ILE A 93 8.31 2.55 21.36
N ASN A 94 9.45 1.92 21.58
CA ASN A 94 9.55 0.45 21.66
C ASN A 94 8.78 -0.13 22.85
N GLN A 95 8.86 0.51 24.03
CA GLN A 95 8.10 0.09 25.22
C GLN A 95 6.58 0.26 25.04
N ASN A 96 6.15 1.24 24.24
CA ASN A 96 4.74 1.52 24.00
C ASN A 96 4.26 1.08 22.61
N ALA A 97 4.98 0.19 21.93
CA ALA A 97 4.72 -0.16 20.53
C ALA A 97 3.27 -0.58 20.25
N ALA A 98 2.58 -1.20 21.21
CA ALA A 98 1.18 -1.60 21.09
C ALA A 98 0.18 -0.42 21.03
N LYS A 99 0.57 0.77 21.50
CA LYS A 99 -0.26 1.99 21.54
C LYS A 99 0.08 2.99 20.42
N VAL A 100 1.24 2.82 19.78
CA VAL A 100 1.79 3.77 18.81
C VAL A 100 0.93 3.79 17.54
N LYS A 101 0.33 4.95 17.24
CA LYS A 101 -0.40 5.22 15.99
C LYS A 101 0.55 5.75 14.92
N THR A 102 0.54 5.13 13.74
CA THR A 102 1.23 5.64 12.55
C THR A 102 0.28 6.54 11.74
N LEU A 103 0.76 7.70 11.29
CA LEU A 103 -0.07 8.66 10.56
C LEU A 103 -0.18 8.25 9.07
N ASN A 104 -1.42 7.97 8.64
CA ASN A 104 -1.89 7.72 7.27
C ASN A 104 -1.10 6.71 6.41
N ASP A 105 -1.57 5.46 6.46
CA ASP A 105 -1.56 4.53 5.34
C ASP A 105 -2.45 5.06 4.20
N ASN A 106 -1.95 6.00 3.39
CA ASN A 106 -2.51 6.26 2.06
C ASN A 106 -1.41 6.02 1.03
N PHE A 107 -1.16 4.74 0.74
CA PHE A 107 -0.21 4.30 -0.26
C PHE A 107 -0.47 5.02 -1.60
N GLY A 108 0.41 5.96 -1.94
CA GLY A 108 0.44 6.63 -3.23
C GLY A 108 -0.42 7.88 -3.42
N GLU A 109 -0.96 8.50 -2.37
CA GLU A 109 -1.70 9.78 -2.51
C GLU A 109 -0.87 10.92 -3.12
N ASN A 110 0.45 10.90 -2.92
CA ASN A 110 1.37 11.89 -3.49
C ASN A 110 1.78 11.58 -4.95
N PHE A 111 1.38 10.44 -5.50
CA PHE A 111 1.72 10.05 -6.86
C PHE A 111 0.57 10.33 -7.82
N SER A 112 0.92 10.80 -9.03
CA SER A 112 -0.05 10.90 -10.12
C SER A 112 -0.67 9.53 -10.43
N SER A 113 -1.91 9.52 -10.90
CA SER A 113 -2.59 8.28 -11.30
C SER A 113 -1.77 7.47 -12.32
N ALA A 114 -1.08 8.15 -13.24
CA ALA A 114 -0.17 7.53 -14.20
C ALA A 114 1.00 6.79 -13.51
N LYS A 115 1.62 7.42 -12.50
CA LYS A 115 2.71 6.79 -11.76
C LYS A 115 2.25 5.60 -10.93
N ARG A 116 1.07 5.70 -10.30
CA ARG A 116 0.47 4.58 -9.56
C ARG A 116 0.13 3.42 -10.49
N MET A 117 -0.31 3.71 -11.72
CA MET A 117 -0.57 2.69 -12.73
C MET A 117 0.72 2.00 -13.22
N ASP A 118 1.82 2.73 -13.42
CA ASP A 118 3.15 2.14 -13.71
C ASP A 118 3.59 1.16 -12.60
N LEU A 119 3.43 1.55 -11.33
CA LEU A 119 3.73 0.70 -10.19
C LEU A 119 2.80 -0.51 -10.10
N PHE A 120 1.51 -0.33 -10.39
CA PHE A 120 0.53 -1.40 -10.45
C PHE A 120 0.86 -2.46 -11.51
N THR A 121 1.19 -2.03 -12.72
CA THR A 121 1.63 -2.90 -13.81
C THR A 121 2.84 -3.74 -13.40
N LYS A 122 3.86 -3.12 -12.79
CA LYS A 122 5.02 -3.85 -12.26
C LYS A 122 4.63 -4.84 -11.17
N MET A 123 3.76 -4.43 -10.25
CA MET A 123 3.34 -5.23 -9.10
C MET A 123 2.68 -6.53 -9.54
N ILE A 124 1.76 -6.47 -10.49
CA ILE A 124 1.07 -7.67 -10.97
C ILE A 124 2.03 -8.57 -11.76
N GLY A 125 3.06 -8.03 -12.43
CA GLY A 125 4.06 -8.84 -13.11
C GLY A 125 4.80 -9.73 -12.11
N GLU A 126 5.22 -9.12 -10.99
CA GLU A 126 5.81 -9.81 -9.85
C GLU A 126 4.83 -10.76 -9.14
N LEU A 127 3.55 -10.40 -9.08
CA LEU A 127 2.49 -11.24 -8.52
C LEU A 127 2.30 -12.54 -9.33
N CYS A 128 2.34 -12.44 -10.65
CA CYS A 128 2.18 -13.59 -11.55
C CYS A 128 3.34 -14.60 -11.47
N VAL A 129 4.54 -14.13 -11.10
CA VAL A 129 5.70 -15.01 -10.84
C VAL A 129 5.87 -15.35 -9.35
N ASN A 130 4.88 -15.05 -8.51
CA ASN A 130 4.86 -15.27 -7.06
C ASN A 130 6.03 -14.60 -6.28
N ASN A 131 6.60 -13.52 -6.80
CA ASN A 131 7.67 -12.78 -6.13
C ASN A 131 7.13 -11.89 -5.00
N THR A 132 6.96 -12.49 -3.83
CA THR A 132 6.27 -11.86 -2.69
C THR A 132 6.96 -10.59 -2.18
N GLN A 133 8.29 -10.53 -2.19
CA GLN A 133 9.01 -9.36 -1.69
C GLN A 133 8.89 -8.17 -2.65
N ALA A 134 8.97 -8.43 -3.96
CA ALA A 134 8.84 -7.37 -4.96
C ALA A 134 7.43 -6.77 -4.96
N VAL A 135 6.38 -7.60 -4.83
CA VAL A 135 4.99 -7.12 -4.70
C VAL A 135 4.83 -6.24 -3.46
N LYS A 136 5.30 -6.70 -2.29
CA LYS A 136 5.25 -5.91 -1.05
C LYS A 136 5.93 -4.55 -1.20
N ARG A 137 7.10 -4.52 -1.86
CA ARG A 137 7.82 -3.27 -2.17
C ARG A 137 7.00 -2.33 -3.05
N LEU A 138 6.36 -2.84 -4.10
CA LEU A 138 5.58 -2.03 -5.05
C LEU A 138 4.29 -1.48 -4.43
N ILE A 139 3.62 -2.26 -3.56
CA ILE A 139 2.49 -1.79 -2.76
C ILE A 139 2.92 -0.66 -1.84
N ARG A 140 4.03 -0.82 -1.13
CA ARG A 140 4.60 0.24 -0.27
C ARG A 140 4.95 1.52 -1.05
N GLN A 141 5.35 1.37 -2.32
CA GLN A 141 5.60 2.50 -3.23
C GLN A 141 4.31 3.17 -3.75
N GLY A 142 3.11 2.65 -3.48
CA GLY A 142 1.85 3.27 -3.88
C GLY A 142 1.13 2.61 -5.06
N ALA A 143 1.50 1.38 -5.44
CA ALA A 143 0.72 0.59 -6.39
C ALA A 143 -0.73 0.41 -5.92
N TYR A 144 -1.68 0.36 -6.85
CA TYR A 144 -3.07 0.03 -6.53
C TYR A 144 -3.19 -1.42 -6.03
N VAL A 145 -4.04 -1.65 -5.03
CA VAL A 145 -4.27 -2.99 -4.44
C VAL A 145 -5.69 -3.52 -4.70
N ASP A 146 -6.52 -2.68 -5.30
CA ASP A 146 -7.97 -2.84 -5.51
C ASP A 146 -8.37 -2.84 -6.99
N ARG A 147 -7.50 -2.33 -7.87
CA ARG A 147 -7.72 -2.31 -9.32
C ARG A 147 -7.80 -3.72 -9.91
N GLU A 148 -8.79 -3.94 -10.77
CA GLU A 148 -8.86 -5.15 -11.59
C GLU A 148 -7.81 -5.13 -12.73
N PHE A 149 -7.27 -6.29 -13.07
CA PHE A 149 -6.41 -6.51 -14.24
C PHE A 149 -6.84 -7.76 -15.02
N PHE A 150 -6.44 -7.85 -16.29
CA PHE A 150 -6.91 -8.85 -17.23
C PHE A 150 -5.78 -9.80 -17.65
N THR A 151 -6.10 -11.08 -17.82
CA THR A 151 -5.17 -12.08 -18.37
C THR A 151 -5.86 -12.87 -19.48
N THR A 152 -5.15 -13.16 -20.56
CA THR A 152 -5.63 -14.04 -21.63
C THR A 152 -5.74 -15.49 -21.17
N PHE A 153 -6.66 -16.24 -21.78
CA PHE A 153 -6.67 -17.69 -21.70
C PHE A 153 -5.63 -18.26 -22.67
N THR A 154 -4.40 -18.51 -22.22
CA THR A 154 -3.42 -19.31 -22.98
C THR A 154 -2.98 -20.52 -22.16
N LEU A 155 -3.40 -21.70 -22.61
CA LEU A 155 -3.15 -22.99 -21.96
C LEU A 155 -1.67 -23.36 -21.85
N ASN A 156 -0.75 -22.72 -22.58
CA ASN A 156 0.65 -23.20 -22.69
C ASN A 156 1.73 -22.12 -22.93
N SER A 157 1.48 -20.85 -22.63
CA SER A 157 2.53 -19.83 -22.66
C SER A 157 2.36 -18.87 -21.51
N THR A 158 3.47 -18.41 -20.94
CA THR A 158 3.57 -17.27 -20.03
C THR A 158 2.56 -16.21 -20.46
N ALA A 159 1.44 -16.14 -19.74
CA ALA A 159 0.27 -15.37 -20.14
C ALA A 159 0.72 -13.94 -20.50
N GLN A 160 0.37 -13.47 -21.69
CA GLN A 160 0.45 -12.05 -21.99
C GLN A 160 -0.52 -11.36 -21.03
N ILE A 161 0.03 -10.79 -19.96
CA ILE A 161 -0.74 -9.97 -19.04
C ILE A 161 -1.08 -8.70 -19.82
N ILE A 162 -2.36 -8.53 -20.18
CA ILE A 162 -2.82 -7.34 -20.90
C ILE A 162 -3.12 -6.29 -19.84
N TRP A 163 -2.29 -5.25 -19.86
CA TRP A 163 -2.19 -4.30 -18.77
C TRP A 163 -3.22 -3.16 -18.87
N THR A 164 -3.83 -2.89 -17.71
CA THR A 164 -4.22 -1.57 -17.17
C THR A 164 -5.68 -1.13 -17.27
N ASN A 165 -6.44 -1.39 -18.34
CA ASN A 165 -7.87 -1.05 -18.38
C ASN A 165 -8.62 -1.75 -19.54
N ARG A 166 -9.95 -1.82 -19.42
CA ARG A 166 -10.84 -2.43 -20.42
C ARG A 166 -10.71 -1.81 -21.81
N SER A 167 -10.50 -0.51 -21.91
CA SER A 167 -10.33 0.19 -23.19
C SER A 167 -9.08 -0.26 -23.96
N ALA A 168 -7.96 -0.50 -23.28
CA ALA A 168 -6.75 -1.02 -23.91
C ALA A 168 -6.94 -2.47 -24.37
N LEU A 169 -7.64 -3.28 -23.54
CA LEU A 169 -8.02 -4.63 -23.93
C LEU A 169 -8.87 -4.63 -25.22
N GLU A 170 -9.90 -3.79 -25.29
CA GLU A 170 -10.76 -3.66 -26.48
C GLU A 170 -9.99 -3.26 -27.75
N GLN A 171 -8.94 -2.44 -27.62
CA GLN A 171 -8.06 -2.09 -28.74
C GLN A 171 -7.19 -3.27 -29.20
N GLU A 172 -6.63 -4.05 -28.26
CA GLU A 172 -5.86 -5.24 -28.62
C GLU A 172 -6.73 -6.34 -29.23
N LEU A 173 -7.98 -6.46 -28.75
CA LEU A 173 -8.98 -7.41 -29.25
C LEU A 173 -9.27 -7.25 -30.74
N THR A 174 -9.09 -6.07 -31.32
CA THR A 174 -9.28 -5.83 -32.78
C THR A 174 -8.48 -6.79 -33.66
N ASN A 175 -7.39 -7.37 -33.13
CA ASN A 175 -6.54 -8.33 -33.84
C ASN A 175 -6.90 -9.81 -33.55
N PHE A 176 -7.90 -10.10 -32.71
CA PHE A 176 -8.30 -11.45 -32.28
C PHE A 176 -9.53 -11.99 -33.04
N LYS A 177 -9.74 -13.31 -32.97
CA LYS A 177 -10.91 -14.03 -33.54
C LYS A 177 -12.24 -13.56 -32.92
N GLN A 178 -13.35 -13.90 -33.57
CA GLN A 178 -14.72 -13.47 -33.21
C GLN A 178 -15.13 -13.74 -31.75
N THR A 179 -14.55 -14.75 -31.10
CA THR A 179 -14.80 -15.09 -29.70
C THR A 179 -13.49 -15.36 -28.97
N THR A 180 -13.31 -14.75 -27.80
CA THR A 180 -12.12 -14.96 -26.97
C THR A 180 -12.45 -14.85 -25.49
N HIS A 181 -11.75 -15.61 -24.66
CA HIS A 181 -11.98 -15.67 -23.22
C HIS A 181 -10.86 -14.99 -22.43
N PHE A 182 -11.26 -14.26 -21.41
CA PHE A 182 -10.39 -13.54 -20.50
C PHE A 182 -10.75 -13.83 -19.06
N TYR A 183 -9.77 -13.61 -18.20
CA TYR A 183 -9.98 -13.57 -16.76
C TYR A 183 -9.72 -12.15 -16.24
N SER A 184 -10.61 -11.64 -15.40
CA SER A 184 -10.37 -10.46 -14.56
C SER A 184 -10.00 -10.90 -13.16
N TYR A 185 -9.00 -10.25 -12.56
CA TYR A 185 -8.59 -10.47 -11.18
C TYR A 185 -8.40 -9.13 -10.47
N THR A 186 -8.77 -9.05 -9.20
CA THR A 186 -8.07 -8.16 -8.26
C THR A 186 -6.75 -8.79 -7.81
N PRO A 187 -5.77 -8.01 -7.31
CA PRO A 187 -4.52 -8.55 -6.76
C PRO A 187 -4.75 -9.65 -5.72
N LEU A 188 -5.74 -9.44 -4.83
CA LEU A 188 -6.09 -10.41 -3.80
C LEU A 188 -6.65 -11.70 -4.40
N SER A 189 -7.63 -11.61 -5.32
CA SER A 189 -8.21 -12.80 -5.96
C SER A 189 -7.15 -13.62 -6.70
N LYS A 190 -6.15 -12.97 -7.32
CA LYS A 190 -5.04 -13.66 -7.97
C LYS A 190 -4.16 -14.41 -6.96
N ALA A 191 -3.79 -13.77 -5.84
CA ALA A 191 -2.99 -14.38 -4.80
C ALA A 191 -3.69 -15.61 -4.18
N VAL A 192 -5.00 -15.52 -3.97
CA VAL A 192 -5.82 -16.64 -3.49
C VAL A 192 -5.87 -17.75 -4.54
N ARG A 193 -6.12 -17.42 -5.82
CA ARG A 193 -6.21 -18.40 -6.91
C ARG A 193 -4.92 -19.20 -7.10
N THR A 194 -3.76 -18.60 -6.83
CA THR A 194 -2.45 -19.25 -6.90
C THR A 194 -2.04 -19.95 -5.60
N GLY A 195 -2.89 -19.94 -4.56
CA GLY A 195 -2.62 -20.57 -3.27
C GLY A 195 -1.61 -19.84 -2.40
N ASN A 196 -1.25 -18.60 -2.72
CA ASN A 196 -0.26 -17.83 -1.98
C ASN A 196 -0.90 -17.09 -0.78
N GLN A 197 -1.16 -17.83 0.29
CA GLN A 197 -1.81 -17.30 1.50
C GLN A 197 -1.00 -16.18 2.19
N SER A 198 0.34 -16.25 2.14
CA SER A 198 1.21 -15.20 2.69
C SER A 198 1.00 -13.86 1.97
N MET A 199 0.85 -13.90 0.64
CA MET A 199 0.50 -12.73 -0.15
C MET A 199 -0.92 -12.25 0.12
N ALA A 200 -1.89 -13.18 0.17
CA ALA A 200 -3.29 -12.85 0.44
C ALA A 200 -3.43 -12.10 1.77
N ASN A 201 -2.81 -12.61 2.83
CA ASN A 201 -2.79 -11.97 4.14
C ASN A 201 -2.17 -10.56 4.09
N PHE A 202 -1.09 -10.38 3.31
CA PHE A 202 -0.49 -9.06 3.15
C PHE A 202 -1.41 -8.08 2.43
N LEU A 203 -2.08 -8.51 1.37
CA LEU A 203 -2.99 -7.67 0.59
C LEU A 203 -4.22 -7.29 1.41
N VAL A 204 -4.80 -8.21 2.18
CA VAL A 204 -5.92 -7.90 3.09
C VAL A 204 -5.51 -6.86 4.12
N ASN A 205 -4.32 -7.01 4.72
CA ASN A 205 -3.79 -6.01 5.65
C ASN A 205 -3.58 -4.65 4.98
N ALA A 206 -3.08 -4.61 3.75
CA ALA A 206 -2.92 -3.38 2.97
C ALA A 206 -4.27 -2.71 2.62
N LYS A 207 -5.36 -3.48 2.66
CA LYS A 207 -6.74 -3.04 2.43
C LYS A 207 -7.53 -2.83 3.73
N ASN A 208 -6.86 -2.82 4.89
CA ASN A 208 -7.51 -2.69 6.21
C ASN A 208 -8.62 -3.74 6.46
N GLY A 209 -8.45 -4.95 5.92
CA GLY A 209 -9.44 -6.02 6.07
C GLY A 209 -10.58 -6.00 5.05
N ASP A 210 -10.68 -4.98 4.18
CA ASP A 210 -11.73 -4.94 3.16
C ASP A 210 -11.44 -5.90 2.01
N VAL A 211 -12.33 -6.88 1.85
CA VAL A 211 -12.31 -7.87 0.75
C VAL A 211 -13.56 -7.81 -0.11
N SER A 212 -14.48 -6.89 0.18
CA SER A 212 -15.84 -6.88 -0.42
C SER A 212 -15.83 -6.70 -1.94
N ALA A 213 -14.82 -6.01 -2.47
CA ALA A 213 -14.64 -5.77 -3.90
C ALA A 213 -13.78 -6.85 -4.60
N ASP A 214 -13.17 -7.77 -3.87
CA ASP A 214 -12.21 -8.73 -4.41
C ASP A 214 -12.89 -9.93 -5.05
N LYS A 215 -12.66 -10.08 -6.35
CA LYS A 215 -13.26 -11.12 -7.16
C LYS A 215 -12.38 -11.51 -8.34
N TRP A 216 -12.57 -12.76 -8.75
CA TRP A 216 -12.10 -13.28 -10.01
C TRP A 216 -13.31 -13.48 -10.94
N LYS A 217 -13.18 -13.11 -12.21
CA LYS A 217 -14.25 -13.28 -13.21
C LYS A 217 -13.72 -13.99 -14.44
N LYS A 218 -14.50 -14.94 -14.98
CA LYS A 218 -14.33 -15.42 -16.35
C LYS A 218 -15.25 -14.61 -17.26
N MET A 219 -14.67 -14.00 -18.29
CA MET A 219 -15.38 -13.18 -19.27
C MET A 219 -15.19 -13.76 -20.66
N GLU A 220 -16.24 -13.70 -21.45
CA GLU A 220 -16.22 -13.98 -22.88
C GLU A 220 -16.44 -12.68 -23.64
N PHE A 221 -15.56 -12.40 -24.59
CA PHE A 221 -15.70 -11.27 -25.51
C PHE A 221 -16.12 -11.81 -26.87
N VAL A 222 -17.25 -11.31 -27.36
CA VAL A 222 -17.82 -11.66 -28.66
C VAL A 222 -17.84 -10.43 -29.55
N SER A 223 -17.20 -10.48 -30.72
CA SER A 223 -17.28 -9.39 -31.69
C SER A 223 -18.51 -9.51 -32.57
N LYS A 224 -19.15 -8.36 -32.80
CA LYS A 224 -20.13 -8.16 -33.86
C LYS A 224 -19.65 -7.03 -34.76
N TYR A 225 -19.60 -7.27 -36.06
CA TYR A 225 -19.31 -6.20 -37.01
C TYR A 225 -20.55 -5.32 -37.17
N SER A 226 -20.41 -4.03 -36.87
CA SER A 226 -21.47 -3.04 -37.07
C SER A 226 -21.26 -2.33 -38.40
N PHE A 227 -22.08 -2.66 -39.39
CA PHE A 227 -22.03 -2.00 -40.71
C PHE A 227 -22.24 -0.48 -40.61
N ASP A 228 -23.19 -0.03 -39.79
CA ASP A 228 -23.51 1.39 -39.64
C ASP A 228 -22.35 2.24 -39.06
N LEU A 229 -21.46 1.62 -38.28
CA LEU A 229 -20.35 2.29 -37.61
C LEU A 229 -18.99 1.92 -38.19
N HIS A 230 -18.96 1.07 -39.22
CA HIS A 230 -17.75 0.52 -39.85
C HIS A 230 -16.71 0.02 -38.82
N LYS A 231 -17.17 -0.57 -37.71
CA LYS A 231 -16.30 -0.98 -36.60
C LYS A 231 -16.76 -2.30 -35.97
N ASN A 232 -15.80 -3.03 -35.40
CA ASN A 232 -16.08 -4.15 -34.52
C ASN A 232 -16.59 -3.63 -33.18
N ILE A 233 -17.77 -4.11 -32.76
CA ILE A 233 -18.31 -3.88 -31.42
C ILE A 233 -18.08 -5.14 -30.61
N TRP A 234 -17.43 -5.00 -29.45
CA TRP A 234 -17.20 -6.11 -28.52
C TRP A 234 -18.30 -6.11 -27.45
N ASN A 235 -19.00 -7.24 -27.34
CA ASN A 235 -19.88 -7.51 -26.21
C ASN A 235 -19.16 -8.39 -25.21
N THR A 236 -19.37 -8.13 -23.92
CA THR A 236 -18.80 -8.93 -22.83
C THR A 236 -19.91 -9.72 -22.16
N ASN A 237 -19.81 -11.04 -22.22
CA ASN A 237 -20.63 -11.96 -21.43
C ASN A 237 -19.84 -12.36 -20.18
N LEU A 238 -20.42 -12.18 -19.00
CA LEU A 238 -19.86 -12.71 -17.76
C LEU A 238 -20.23 -14.19 -17.67
N VAL A 239 -19.22 -15.05 -17.58
CA VAL A 239 -19.40 -16.51 -17.58
C VAL A 239 -19.41 -17.06 -16.16
N ASN A 240 -18.54 -16.54 -15.28
CA ASN A 240 -18.50 -16.93 -13.88
C ASN A 240 -17.86 -15.83 -13.03
N ILE A 241 -18.28 -15.71 -11.76
CA ILE A 241 -17.75 -14.76 -10.78
C ILE A 241 -17.49 -15.51 -9.48
N HIS A 242 -16.28 -15.32 -8.94
CA HIS A 242 -15.87 -15.92 -7.68
C HIS A 242 -15.37 -14.83 -6.75
N TYR A 243 -15.90 -14.78 -5.54
CA TYR A 243 -15.54 -13.77 -4.55
C TYR A 243 -14.52 -14.32 -3.57
N VAL A 244 -13.61 -13.45 -3.13
CA VAL A 244 -12.67 -13.81 -2.07
C VAL A 244 -13.40 -13.82 -0.73
N ARG A 245 -13.29 -14.91 0.02
CA ARG A 245 -13.85 -15.04 1.37
C ARG A 245 -12.85 -15.68 2.32
N LEU A 246 -13.02 -15.41 3.62
CA LEU A 246 -12.26 -16.06 4.68
C LEU A 246 -12.95 -17.36 5.08
N ASN A 247 -12.28 -18.48 4.88
CA ASN A 247 -12.65 -19.76 5.45
C ASN A 247 -12.29 -19.75 6.94
N LEU A 248 -13.32 -19.72 7.81
CA LEU A 248 -13.17 -19.62 9.25
C LEU A 248 -12.61 -20.89 9.90
N VAL A 249 -12.69 -22.04 9.23
CA VAL A 249 -12.21 -23.33 9.76
C VAL A 249 -10.68 -23.38 9.71
N ASP A 250 -10.13 -23.01 8.56
CA ASP A 250 -8.69 -23.10 8.30
C ASP A 250 -7.97 -21.74 8.40
N ASN A 251 -8.73 -20.67 8.63
CA ASN A 251 -8.26 -19.28 8.64
C ASN A 251 -7.50 -18.91 7.36
N LYS A 252 -8.04 -19.32 6.21
CA LYS A 252 -7.46 -19.13 4.86
C LYS A 252 -8.43 -18.39 3.95
N TYR A 253 -7.89 -17.62 3.02
CA TYR A 253 -8.70 -17.00 1.97
C TYR A 253 -8.90 -17.96 0.80
N GLU A 254 -10.14 -18.06 0.33
CA GLU A 254 -10.57 -18.96 -0.74
C GLU A 254 -11.48 -18.21 -1.73
N LEU A 255 -11.70 -18.80 -2.90
CA LEU A 255 -12.63 -18.30 -3.91
C LEU A 255 -13.91 -19.12 -3.82
N ASP A 256 -15.01 -18.45 -3.51
CA ASP A 256 -16.34 -19.06 -3.48
C ASP A 256 -17.09 -18.72 -4.77
N ASP A 257 -17.74 -19.73 -5.35
CA ASP A 257 -18.58 -19.61 -6.54
C ASP A 257 -19.90 -18.90 -6.18
N GLU A 258 -20.25 -17.87 -6.93
CA GLU A 258 -21.65 -17.50 -7.13
C GLU A 258 -22.02 -17.87 -8.57
N PHE A 259 -22.94 -18.83 -8.73
CA PHE A 259 -23.59 -19.03 -10.02
C PHE A 259 -24.41 -17.78 -10.35
N VAL A 260 -23.97 -17.04 -11.37
CA VAL A 260 -24.78 -15.99 -11.98
C VAL A 260 -25.72 -16.71 -12.95
N GLU A 261 -27.02 -16.73 -12.65
CA GLU A 261 -28.09 -17.15 -13.58
C GLU A 261 -28.09 -16.29 -14.85
#